data_AF-A0A8B7BJT7-F1
#
_entry.id   AF-A0A8B7BJT7-F1
#
_cell.length_a   1.000
_cell.length_b   1.000
_cell.length_c   1.000
_cell.angle_alpha   90.00
_cell.angle_beta   90.00
_cell.angle_gamma   90.00
#
_symmetry.space_group_name_H-M   'P 1'
#
loop_
_entity.id
_entity.type
_entity.pdbx_description
1 polymer ?
#
loop_
_entity_poly.entity_id
_entity_poly.type
_entity_poly.pdbx_seq_one_letter_code
_entity_poly.pdbx_strand_id
1 'polypeptide(L)'
;MDYAREVFEEMPQPSTFVYNTMIRGYSLGGDGHKGIHTYVQMRNRGTRPDSFTYPFLLRACTSLAQGKGVHSLIIKSGDLGSNVHAQTSLVTFYSNFGELECARRAFDRMPERNVVSWTAMVTGYVRHERYDDGLALFHQMHASDVEPNEMTLVDVLSACANLGAYEMGKWVHNHIERNVIVMNPTLGTALVDMYAKCGHIGKAAWVFGSLPERAIFTWNAMIGGLARHGLGEKALERFSEMQRVGMRPDDITLIAVLSACVHSGLVEKGKDYFYSMEMEFGIKPNIKHYGCLVDLLGRAGLLNDAYDVVLGMPMEPNGVVWGTLLHCCATHANVEMAETVMEHLVELEPFNDGNYVLMSNIYASKQRWIDVAKVRRFMKDRGVLKTPGCSSIEINNVVHEFIAGCTAHPQAKEICAMLDDISMRLKAEGYVPKTNHVLLDISEEDKRRALCHHSEKLAIAFGLINTGPRKTIRVVKNLRACEDCHLATKLISKVYGREIIVRDRIRFHHFKDGTCSCGDYW
;
A
#
# COMPACT_ATOMS: atom_id res chain seq x y z
N MET A 1 1.47 -10.80 -36.31
CA MET A 1 1.49 -12.24 -35.96
C MET A 1 0.91 -13.10 -37.07
N ASP A 2 -0.14 -12.64 -37.76
CA ASP A 2 -0.82 -13.44 -38.79
C ASP A 2 0.08 -13.84 -39.96
N TYR A 3 0.88 -12.90 -40.50
CA TYR A 3 1.87 -13.21 -41.54
C TYR A 3 2.92 -14.25 -41.10
N ALA A 4 3.41 -14.15 -39.87
CA ALA A 4 4.39 -15.11 -39.35
C ALA A 4 3.78 -16.51 -39.18
N ARG A 5 2.48 -16.61 -38.88
CA ARG A 5 1.74 -17.88 -38.82
C ARG A 5 1.59 -18.52 -40.20
N GLU A 6 1.21 -17.74 -41.21
CA GLU A 6 1.06 -18.24 -42.58
C GLU A 6 2.39 -18.85 -43.09
N VAL A 7 3.49 -18.11 -42.94
CA VAL A 7 4.83 -18.59 -43.29
C VAL A 7 5.21 -19.86 -42.50
N PHE A 8 4.83 -19.95 -41.22
CA PHE A 8 5.10 -21.12 -40.39
C PHE A 8 4.31 -22.36 -40.81
N GLU A 9 3.06 -22.18 -41.23
CA GLU A 9 2.18 -23.28 -41.66
C GLU A 9 2.64 -23.91 -42.99
N GLU A 10 3.25 -23.12 -43.88
CA GLU A 10 3.81 -23.58 -45.14
C GLU A 10 5.15 -24.31 -44.99
N MET A 11 5.80 -24.25 -43.81
CA MET A 11 7.08 -24.93 -43.57
C MET A 11 6.91 -26.45 -43.39
N PRO A 12 7.54 -27.29 -44.25
CA PRO A 12 7.42 -28.74 -44.16
C PRO A 12 8.04 -29.32 -42.88
N GLN A 13 9.20 -28.79 -42.48
CA GLN A 13 9.92 -29.18 -41.27
C GLN A 13 10.48 -27.95 -40.54
N PRO A 14 9.67 -27.28 -39.70
CA PRO A 14 10.14 -26.15 -38.91
C PRO A 14 11.18 -26.61 -37.88
N SER A 15 12.27 -25.86 -37.72
CA SER A 15 13.28 -26.15 -36.70
C SER A 15 12.81 -25.73 -35.30
N THR A 16 13.49 -26.21 -34.25
CA THR A 16 13.23 -25.78 -32.85
C THR A 16 13.25 -24.26 -32.70
N PHE A 17 14.16 -23.57 -33.41
CA PHE A 17 14.23 -22.11 -33.40
C PHE A 17 12.94 -21.45 -33.92
N VAL A 18 12.37 -21.97 -35.02
CA VAL A 18 11.13 -21.43 -35.60
C VAL A 18 9.95 -21.68 -34.64
N TYR A 19 9.85 -22.87 -34.06
CA TYR A 19 8.86 -23.16 -33.02
C TYR A 19 8.99 -22.21 -31.82
N ASN A 20 10.21 -22.02 -31.29
CA ASN A 20 10.48 -21.11 -30.18
C ASN A 20 10.08 -19.67 -30.52
N THR A 21 10.33 -19.22 -31.75
CA THR A 21 9.93 -17.89 -32.23
C THR A 21 8.41 -17.73 -32.23
N MET A 22 7.67 -18.72 -32.71
CA MET A 22 6.21 -18.71 -32.70
C MET A 22 5.63 -18.75 -31.28
N ILE A 23 6.14 -19.63 -30.42
CA ILE A 23 5.71 -19.73 -29.01
C ILE A 23 5.97 -18.40 -28.29
N ARG A 24 7.15 -17.80 -28.48
CA ARG A 24 7.48 -16.48 -27.94
C ARG A 24 6.53 -15.42 -28.46
N GLY A 25 6.29 -15.36 -29.77
CA GLY A 25 5.38 -14.41 -30.40
C GLY A 25 3.97 -14.48 -29.83
N TYR A 26 3.39 -15.68 -29.72
CA TYR A 26 2.08 -15.89 -29.10
C TYR A 26 2.07 -15.53 -27.60
N SER A 27 3.12 -15.87 -26.86
CA SER A 27 3.24 -15.52 -25.44
C SER A 27 3.36 -14.00 -25.19
N LEU A 28 3.96 -13.26 -26.13
CA LEU A 28 4.07 -11.80 -26.06
C LEU A 28 2.77 -11.12 -26.48
N GLY A 29 2.05 -11.71 -27.44
CA GLY A 29 0.76 -11.22 -27.93
C GLY A 29 -0.45 -11.56 -27.06
N GLY A 30 -0.28 -12.19 -25.90
CA GLY A 30 -1.39 -12.59 -25.01
C GLY A 30 -2.14 -13.85 -25.45
N ASP A 31 -1.78 -14.45 -26.58
CA ASP A 31 -2.37 -15.67 -27.14
C ASP A 31 -1.71 -16.94 -26.56
N GLY A 32 -1.59 -17.03 -25.23
CA GLY A 32 -0.87 -18.11 -24.55
C GLY A 32 -1.32 -19.52 -24.96
N HIS A 33 -2.63 -19.70 -25.20
CA HIS A 33 -3.18 -20.98 -25.68
C HIS A 33 -2.60 -21.40 -27.04
N LYS A 34 -2.42 -20.46 -27.98
CA LYS A 34 -1.79 -20.74 -29.28
C LYS A 34 -0.32 -21.10 -29.10
N GLY A 35 0.38 -20.44 -28.18
CA GLY A 35 1.76 -20.79 -27.81
C GLY A 35 1.88 -22.24 -27.31
N ILE A 36 0.99 -22.66 -26.40
CA ILE A 36 0.95 -24.05 -25.91
C ILE A 36 0.60 -25.02 -27.04
N HIS A 37 -0.37 -24.68 -27.89
CA HIS A 37 -0.74 -25.50 -29.05
C HIS A 37 0.44 -25.70 -30.01
N THR A 38 1.19 -24.63 -30.31
CA THR A 38 2.41 -24.70 -31.13
C THR A 38 3.47 -25.61 -30.52
N TYR A 39 3.61 -25.63 -29.19
CA TYR A 39 4.48 -26.60 -28.51
C TYR A 39 3.96 -28.05 -28.67
N VAL A 40 2.66 -28.30 -28.54
CA VAL A 40 2.09 -29.64 -28.76
C VAL A 40 2.35 -30.10 -30.20
N GLN A 41 2.17 -29.21 -31.18
CA GLN A 41 2.49 -29.48 -32.59
C GLN A 41 3.97 -29.83 -32.79
N MET A 42 4.89 -29.10 -32.14
CA MET A 42 6.32 -29.39 -32.14
C MET A 42 6.61 -30.83 -31.69
N ARG A 43 5.97 -31.25 -30.59
CA ARG A 43 6.12 -32.61 -30.04
C ARG A 43 5.52 -33.68 -30.93
N ASN A 44 4.34 -33.44 -31.51
CA ASN A 44 3.67 -34.36 -32.41
C ASN A 44 4.46 -34.59 -33.71
N ARG A 45 5.20 -33.57 -34.18
CA ARG A 45 6.13 -33.70 -35.32
C ARG A 45 7.51 -34.25 -34.95
N GLY A 46 7.69 -34.73 -33.71
CA GLY A 46 8.95 -35.35 -33.26
C GLY A 46 10.10 -34.36 -33.02
N THR A 47 9.86 -33.05 -33.07
CA THR A 47 10.89 -32.03 -32.80
C THR A 47 11.11 -31.88 -31.30
N ARG A 48 12.37 -31.92 -30.84
CA ARG A 48 12.69 -31.86 -29.41
C ARG A 48 12.78 -30.42 -28.90
N PRO A 49 12.14 -30.10 -27.76
CA PRO A 49 12.33 -28.82 -27.09
C PRO A 49 13.77 -28.64 -26.65
N ASP A 50 14.20 -27.39 -26.55
CA ASP A 50 15.50 -27.01 -26.02
C ASP A 50 15.34 -26.16 -24.75
N SER A 51 16.48 -25.74 -24.22
CA SER A 51 16.59 -24.88 -23.03
C SER A 51 15.81 -23.56 -23.13
N PHE A 52 15.55 -23.07 -24.36
CA PHE A 52 14.83 -21.83 -24.63
C PHE A 52 13.33 -22.03 -24.84
N THR A 53 12.88 -23.24 -25.19
CA THR A 53 11.45 -23.56 -25.35
C THR A 53 10.68 -23.36 -24.04
N TYR A 54 11.23 -23.81 -22.91
CA TYR A 54 10.53 -23.84 -21.63
C TYR A 54 10.21 -22.46 -21.05
N PRO A 55 11.13 -21.46 -21.05
CA PRO A 55 10.81 -20.08 -20.69
C PRO A 55 9.60 -19.50 -21.44
N PHE A 56 9.54 -19.69 -22.76
CA PHE A 56 8.44 -19.18 -23.57
C PHE A 56 7.13 -19.93 -23.27
N LEU A 57 7.21 -21.24 -23.04
CA LEU A 57 6.05 -22.05 -22.71
C LEU A 57 5.47 -21.72 -21.33
N LEU A 58 6.32 -21.49 -20.31
CA LEU A 58 5.90 -21.03 -19.00
C LEU A 58 5.23 -19.65 -19.07
N ARG A 59 5.77 -18.74 -19.88
CA ARG A 59 5.13 -17.43 -20.13
C ARG A 59 3.77 -17.56 -20.84
N ALA A 60 3.62 -18.54 -21.71
CA ALA A 60 2.36 -18.81 -22.42
C ALA A 60 1.28 -19.46 -21.54
N CYS A 61 1.64 -19.98 -20.36
CA CYS A 61 0.68 -20.59 -19.44
C CYS A 61 -0.28 -19.54 -18.87
N THR A 62 -1.58 -19.77 -19.07
CA THR A 62 -2.66 -18.94 -18.56
C THR A 62 -3.26 -19.47 -17.26
N SER A 63 -2.85 -20.67 -16.84
CA SER A 63 -3.28 -21.27 -15.57
C SER A 63 -2.13 -21.94 -14.82
N LEU A 64 -2.30 -22.01 -13.50
CA LEU A 64 -1.35 -22.71 -12.62
C LEU A 64 -1.21 -24.19 -12.98
N ALA A 65 -2.29 -24.82 -13.44
CA ALA A 65 -2.28 -26.22 -13.86
C ALA A 65 -1.38 -26.44 -15.09
N GLN A 66 -1.48 -25.57 -16.10
CA GLN A 66 -0.63 -25.63 -17.29
C GLN A 66 0.85 -25.48 -16.90
N GLY A 67 1.20 -24.48 -16.10
CA GLY A 67 2.59 -24.29 -15.72
C GLY A 67 3.14 -25.37 -14.79
N LYS A 68 2.33 -25.96 -13.90
CA LYS A 68 2.71 -27.18 -13.15
C LYS A 68 3.00 -28.35 -14.10
N GLY A 69 2.24 -28.48 -15.19
CA GLY A 69 2.50 -29.41 -16.27
C GLY A 69 3.85 -29.15 -16.96
N VAL A 70 4.14 -27.90 -17.33
CA VAL A 70 5.42 -27.50 -17.93
C VAL A 70 6.59 -27.71 -16.97
N HIS A 71 6.45 -27.37 -15.69
CA HIS A 71 7.47 -27.65 -14.68
C HIS A 71 7.78 -29.15 -14.58
N SER A 72 6.75 -29.99 -14.60
CA SER A 72 6.92 -31.45 -14.63
C SER A 72 7.67 -31.92 -15.87
N LEU A 73 7.45 -31.28 -17.03
CA LEU A 73 8.19 -31.57 -18.27
C LEU A 73 9.68 -31.18 -18.15
N ILE A 74 10.00 -30.03 -17.55
CA ILE A 74 11.37 -29.57 -17.33
C ILE A 74 12.12 -30.53 -16.39
N ILE A 75 11.45 -31.02 -15.34
CA ILE A 75 12.03 -32.04 -14.45
C ILE A 75 12.31 -33.33 -15.22
N LYS A 76 11.34 -33.81 -16.01
CA LYS A 76 11.47 -35.06 -16.78
C LYS A 76 12.51 -34.99 -17.90
N SER A 77 12.78 -33.82 -18.46
CA SER A 77 13.82 -33.68 -19.50
C SER A 77 15.24 -33.70 -18.94
N GLY A 78 15.40 -33.55 -17.62
CA GLY A 78 16.71 -33.48 -16.97
C GLY A 78 17.40 -32.12 -17.09
N ASP A 79 16.76 -31.14 -17.74
CA ASP A 79 17.36 -29.83 -18.04
C ASP A 79 17.32 -28.85 -16.87
N LEU A 80 16.61 -29.19 -15.78
CA LEU A 80 16.42 -28.27 -14.66
C LEU A 80 17.73 -27.92 -13.94
N GLY A 81 18.67 -28.87 -13.81
CA GLY A 81 19.89 -28.67 -13.03
C GLY A 81 20.94 -27.81 -13.73
N SER A 82 20.94 -27.77 -15.06
CA SER A 82 21.97 -27.11 -15.88
C SER A 82 21.50 -25.78 -16.50
N ASN A 83 20.21 -25.44 -16.41
CA ASN A 83 19.64 -24.30 -17.12
C ASN A 83 19.08 -23.23 -16.16
N VAL A 84 19.90 -22.23 -15.85
CA VAL A 84 19.54 -21.06 -15.03
C VAL A 84 18.35 -20.29 -15.63
N HIS A 85 18.18 -20.27 -16.96
CA HIS A 85 17.04 -19.58 -17.60
C HIS A 85 15.71 -20.29 -17.35
N ALA A 86 15.68 -21.63 -17.41
CA ALA A 86 14.48 -22.41 -17.09
C ALA A 86 14.12 -22.27 -15.60
N GLN A 87 15.11 -22.32 -14.70
CA GLN A 87 14.91 -22.11 -13.27
C GLN A 87 14.36 -20.71 -12.97
N THR A 88 14.97 -19.66 -13.55
CA THR A 88 14.51 -18.27 -13.40
C THR A 88 13.10 -18.07 -13.92
N SER A 89 12.75 -18.73 -15.04
CA SER A 89 11.39 -18.69 -15.60
C SER A 89 10.37 -19.38 -14.71
N LEU A 90 10.76 -20.45 -13.99
CA LEU A 90 9.90 -21.10 -13.00
C LEU A 90 9.65 -20.20 -11.79
N VAL A 91 10.69 -19.54 -11.26
CA VAL A 91 10.55 -18.54 -10.19
C VAL A 91 9.56 -17.46 -10.64
N THR A 92 9.79 -16.86 -11.80
CA THR A 92 8.92 -15.82 -12.38
C THR A 92 7.48 -16.30 -12.56
N PHE A 93 7.28 -17.52 -13.09
CA PHE A 93 5.96 -18.10 -13.27
C PHE A 93 5.22 -18.26 -11.95
N TYR A 94 5.81 -18.91 -10.96
CA TYR A 94 5.16 -19.12 -9.66
C TYR A 94 4.90 -17.79 -8.94
N SER A 95 5.84 -16.85 -9.00
CA SER A 95 5.67 -15.50 -8.46
C SER A 95 4.49 -14.77 -9.12
N ASN A 96 4.33 -14.85 -10.45
CA ASN A 96 3.22 -14.19 -11.15
C ASN A 96 1.83 -14.78 -10.79
N PHE A 97 1.77 -16.04 -10.34
CA PHE A 97 0.53 -16.69 -9.89
C PHE A 97 0.31 -16.61 -8.37
N GLY A 98 1.16 -15.90 -7.62
CA GLY A 98 1.06 -15.77 -6.17
C GLY A 98 1.48 -17.01 -5.37
N GLU A 99 2.03 -18.02 -6.03
CA GLU A 99 2.54 -19.25 -5.41
C GLU A 99 3.96 -19.05 -4.87
N LEU A 100 4.10 -18.10 -3.93
CA LEU A 100 5.40 -17.60 -3.48
C LEU A 100 6.25 -18.65 -2.80
N GLU A 101 5.65 -19.62 -2.11
CA GLU A 101 6.37 -20.74 -1.50
C GLU A 101 6.97 -21.67 -2.56
N CYS A 102 6.24 -21.90 -3.67
CA CYS A 102 6.77 -22.65 -4.81
C CYS A 102 7.90 -21.87 -5.51
N ALA A 103 7.72 -20.56 -5.69
CA ALA A 103 8.74 -19.67 -6.26
C ALA A 103 10.01 -19.67 -5.40
N ARG A 104 9.88 -19.50 -4.08
CA ARG A 104 11.00 -19.50 -3.13
C ARG A 104 11.74 -20.82 -3.15
N ARG A 105 11.03 -21.94 -3.15
CA ARG A 105 11.65 -23.27 -3.25
C ARG A 105 12.40 -23.47 -4.57
N ALA A 106 11.87 -22.97 -5.68
CA ALA A 106 12.54 -23.03 -6.98
C ALA A 106 13.83 -22.19 -6.96
N PHE A 107 13.75 -20.98 -6.40
CA PHE A 107 14.88 -20.06 -6.23
C PHE A 107 15.98 -20.64 -5.33
N ASP A 108 15.60 -21.25 -4.20
CA ASP A 108 16.55 -21.84 -3.25
C ASP A 108 17.32 -23.03 -3.84
N ARG A 109 16.70 -23.76 -4.76
CA ARG A 109 17.31 -24.93 -5.42
C ARG A 109 18.21 -24.56 -6.60
N MET A 110 18.30 -23.29 -6.97
CA MET A 110 19.19 -22.84 -8.04
C MET A 110 20.66 -22.99 -7.58
N PRO A 111 21.52 -23.70 -8.34
CA PRO A 111 22.93 -23.83 -8.01
C PRO A 111 23.68 -22.50 -8.17
N GLU A 112 23.28 -21.70 -9.16
CA GLU A 112 23.79 -20.36 -9.42
C GLU A 112 22.62 -19.39 -9.57
N ARG A 113 22.68 -18.27 -8.84
CA ARG A 113 21.65 -17.23 -8.86
C ARG A 113 22.25 -15.97 -9.46
N ASN A 114 21.68 -15.50 -10.57
CA ASN A 114 22.07 -14.26 -11.22
C ASN A 114 21.10 -13.13 -10.86
N VAL A 115 21.44 -11.89 -11.25
CA VAL A 115 20.62 -10.70 -11.01
C VAL A 115 19.15 -10.90 -11.42
N VAL A 116 18.88 -11.57 -12.54
CA VAL A 116 17.51 -11.79 -13.04
C VAL A 116 16.72 -12.69 -12.09
N SER A 117 17.31 -13.77 -11.57
CA SER A 117 16.65 -14.66 -10.62
C SER A 117 16.36 -13.98 -9.27
N TRP A 118 17.28 -13.14 -8.80
CA TRP A 118 17.09 -12.32 -7.59
C TRP A 118 15.98 -11.30 -7.80
N THR A 119 16.03 -10.53 -8.89
CA THR A 119 14.98 -9.56 -9.25
C THR A 119 13.62 -10.26 -9.31
N ALA A 120 13.49 -11.38 -10.02
CA ALA A 120 12.22 -12.08 -10.16
C ALA A 120 11.58 -12.45 -8.80
N MET A 121 12.41 -12.91 -7.85
CA MET A 121 11.92 -13.29 -6.53
C MET A 121 11.58 -12.06 -5.66
N VAL A 122 12.42 -11.00 -5.68
CA VAL A 122 12.14 -9.73 -4.98
C VAL A 122 10.85 -9.11 -5.51
N THR A 123 10.72 -8.95 -6.84
CA THR A 123 9.50 -8.48 -7.50
C THR A 123 8.29 -9.32 -7.13
N GLY A 124 8.46 -10.65 -7.07
CA GLY A 124 7.41 -11.59 -6.67
C GLY A 124 6.85 -11.29 -5.28
N TYR A 125 7.73 -11.10 -4.29
CA TYR A 125 7.34 -10.73 -2.93
C TYR A 125 6.66 -9.35 -2.88
N VAL A 126 7.27 -8.33 -3.50
CA VAL A 126 6.74 -6.95 -3.47
C VAL A 126 5.36 -6.85 -4.14
N ARG A 127 5.14 -7.53 -5.27
CA ARG A 127 3.86 -7.55 -5.98
C ARG A 127 2.71 -8.17 -5.18
N HIS A 128 3.03 -9.07 -4.26
CA HIS A 128 2.05 -9.74 -3.40
C HIS A 128 2.09 -9.18 -1.97
N GLU A 129 2.56 -7.94 -1.82
CA GLU A 129 2.55 -7.17 -0.57
C GLU A 129 3.34 -7.81 0.59
N ARG A 130 4.20 -8.79 0.30
CA ARG A 130 5.15 -9.39 1.27
C ARG A 130 6.44 -8.55 1.32
N TYR A 131 6.29 -7.28 1.69
CA TYR A 131 7.37 -6.30 1.62
C TYR A 131 8.57 -6.66 2.49
N ASP A 132 8.35 -7.17 3.72
CA ASP A 132 9.43 -7.56 4.64
C ASP A 132 10.30 -8.68 4.05
N ASP A 133 9.67 -9.70 3.46
CA ASP A 133 10.39 -10.80 2.77
C ASP A 133 11.17 -10.28 1.56
N GLY A 134 10.59 -9.33 0.80
CA GLY A 134 11.25 -8.69 -0.32
C GLY A 134 12.52 -7.92 0.09
N LEU A 135 12.44 -7.14 1.17
CA LEU A 135 13.60 -6.42 1.72
C LEU A 135 14.64 -7.36 2.33
N ALA A 136 14.21 -8.40 3.04
CA ALA A 136 15.12 -9.42 3.57
C ALA A 136 15.87 -10.16 2.45
N LEU A 137 15.19 -10.46 1.34
CA LEU A 137 15.84 -11.06 0.17
C LEU A 137 16.79 -10.09 -0.54
N PHE A 138 16.44 -8.81 -0.64
CA PHE A 138 17.33 -7.79 -1.17
C PHE A 138 18.62 -7.65 -0.35
N HIS A 139 18.54 -7.74 0.99
CA HIS A 139 19.71 -7.81 1.84
C HIS A 139 20.59 -9.03 1.54
N GLN A 140 19.99 -10.20 1.31
CA GLN A 140 20.73 -11.41 0.92
C GLN A 140 21.38 -11.27 -0.46
N MET A 141 20.71 -10.60 -1.40
CA MET A 141 21.27 -10.28 -2.73
C MET A 141 22.55 -9.45 -2.61
N HIS A 142 22.49 -8.37 -1.81
CA HIS A 142 23.65 -7.52 -1.56
C HIS A 142 24.77 -8.24 -0.82
N ALA A 143 24.44 -9.05 0.20
CA ALA A 143 25.42 -9.86 0.94
C ALA A 143 26.05 -10.98 0.08
N SER A 144 25.46 -11.29 -1.08
CA SER A 144 26.00 -12.23 -2.07
C SER A 144 26.79 -11.53 -3.19
N ASP A 145 27.13 -10.24 -3.01
CA ASP A 145 27.83 -9.40 -3.99
C ASP A 145 27.15 -9.34 -5.36
N VAL A 146 25.81 -9.48 -5.41
CA VAL A 146 25.02 -9.34 -6.63
C VAL A 146 24.47 -7.92 -6.72
N GLU A 147 24.95 -7.16 -7.70
CA GLU A 147 24.48 -5.79 -7.93
C GLU A 147 23.02 -5.75 -8.39
N PRO A 148 22.15 -4.95 -7.75
CA PRO A 148 20.77 -4.81 -8.15
C PRO A 148 20.62 -4.04 -9.46
N ASN A 149 19.69 -4.50 -10.29
CA ASN A 149 19.28 -3.73 -11.47
C ASN A 149 18.22 -2.69 -11.10
N GLU A 150 17.91 -1.82 -12.06
CA GLU A 150 16.92 -0.74 -11.89
C GLU A 150 15.56 -1.26 -11.40
N MET A 151 15.07 -2.39 -11.94
CA MET A 151 13.78 -2.98 -11.54
C MET A 151 13.80 -3.41 -10.07
N THR A 152 14.86 -4.05 -9.62
CA THR A 152 15.05 -4.37 -8.20
C THR A 152 15.02 -3.12 -7.32
N LEU A 153 15.70 -2.04 -7.74
CA LEU A 153 15.71 -0.79 -6.96
C LEU A 153 14.33 -0.16 -6.87
N VAL A 154 13.55 -0.15 -7.95
CA VAL A 154 12.16 0.32 -7.96
C VAL A 154 11.28 -0.50 -7.01
N ASP A 155 11.39 -1.83 -7.05
CA ASP A 155 10.61 -2.72 -6.18
C ASP A 155 10.97 -2.54 -4.69
N VAL A 156 12.27 -2.41 -4.39
CA VAL A 156 12.75 -2.16 -3.03
C VAL A 156 12.30 -0.80 -2.52
N LEU A 157 12.35 0.25 -3.34
CA LEU A 157 11.84 1.57 -2.98
C LEU A 157 10.33 1.54 -2.72
N SER A 158 9.57 0.79 -3.52
CA SER A 158 8.14 0.56 -3.30
C SER A 158 7.87 -0.17 -1.99
N ALA A 159 8.64 -1.22 -1.67
CA ALA A 159 8.55 -1.93 -0.40
C ALA A 159 8.84 -1.00 0.78
N CYS A 160 9.91 -0.18 0.68
CA CYS A 160 10.25 0.82 1.68
C CYS A 160 9.12 1.84 1.86
N ALA A 161 8.53 2.31 0.76
CA ALA A 161 7.42 3.23 0.77
C ALA A 161 6.21 2.66 1.50
N ASN A 162 5.90 1.37 1.33
CA ASN A 162 4.73 0.75 1.97
C ASN A 162 4.96 0.45 3.47
N LEU A 163 6.15 -0.01 3.85
CA LEU A 163 6.52 -0.27 5.23
C LEU A 163 6.88 0.98 6.04
N GLY A 164 7.19 2.09 5.36
CA GLY A 164 7.77 3.28 5.99
C GLY A 164 9.24 3.10 6.38
N ALA A 165 9.98 2.21 5.69
CA ALA A 165 11.40 1.96 5.91
C ALA A 165 12.27 3.06 5.27
N TYR A 166 12.28 4.21 5.94
CA TYR A 166 13.00 5.42 5.54
C TYR A 166 14.51 5.23 5.41
N GLU A 167 15.16 4.59 6.38
CA GLU A 167 16.62 4.44 6.40
C GLU A 167 17.07 3.50 5.27
N MET A 168 16.31 2.42 5.00
CA MET A 168 16.53 1.57 3.84
C MET A 168 16.36 2.32 2.51
N GLY A 169 15.25 3.04 2.34
CA GLY A 169 15.01 3.83 1.14
C GLY A 169 16.09 4.91 0.90
N LYS A 170 16.60 5.51 1.98
CA LYS A 170 17.72 6.45 1.93
C LYS A 170 19.02 5.76 1.53
N TRP A 171 19.29 4.55 2.03
CA TRP A 171 20.44 3.76 1.61
C TRP A 171 20.39 3.47 0.11
N VAL A 172 19.22 3.05 -0.41
CA VAL A 172 19.01 2.80 -1.84
C VAL A 172 19.26 4.07 -2.67
N HIS A 173 18.75 5.23 -2.21
CA HIS A 173 19.01 6.49 -2.90
C HIS A 173 20.50 6.84 -2.97
N ASN A 174 21.24 6.67 -1.85
CA ASN A 174 22.69 6.88 -1.84
C ASN A 174 23.42 5.87 -2.74
N HIS A 175 22.95 4.63 -2.84
CA HIS A 175 23.51 3.62 -3.73
C HIS A 175 23.33 4.02 -5.20
N ILE A 176 22.15 4.55 -5.58
CA ILE A 176 21.89 5.09 -6.92
C ILE A 176 22.87 6.22 -7.26
N GLU A 177 23.06 7.18 -6.35
CA GLU A 177 23.97 8.31 -6.55
C GLU A 177 25.45 7.86 -6.66
N ARG A 178 25.89 6.96 -5.77
CA ARG A 178 27.29 6.48 -5.74
C ARG A 178 27.68 5.66 -6.96
N ASN A 179 26.76 4.84 -7.47
CA ASN A 179 27.00 4.00 -8.64
C ASN A 179 26.63 4.70 -9.96
N VAL A 180 26.27 5.99 -9.91
CA VAL A 180 25.94 6.81 -11.10
C VAL A 180 24.85 6.14 -11.95
N ILE A 181 23.86 5.52 -11.29
CA ILE A 181 22.72 4.90 -11.97
C ILE A 181 21.86 6.01 -12.55
N VAL A 182 21.56 5.90 -13.85
CA VAL A 182 20.81 6.93 -14.59
C VAL A 182 19.41 7.09 -13.99
N MET A 183 19.10 8.31 -13.57
CA MET A 183 17.79 8.66 -13.02
C MET A 183 16.76 8.82 -14.13
N ASN A 184 16.03 7.75 -14.44
CA ASN A 184 14.89 7.81 -15.35
C ASN A 184 13.59 8.17 -14.62
N PRO A 185 12.49 8.48 -15.34
CA PRO A 185 11.24 8.87 -14.72
C PRO A 185 10.67 7.82 -13.75
N THR A 186 10.81 6.52 -14.05
CA THR A 186 10.32 5.41 -13.22
C THR A 186 11.04 5.37 -11.86
N LEU A 187 12.36 5.32 -11.88
CA LEU A 187 13.19 5.30 -10.67
C LEU A 187 13.04 6.60 -9.86
N GLY A 188 13.02 7.74 -10.56
CA GLY A 188 12.78 9.05 -9.94
C GLY A 188 11.42 9.13 -9.24
N THR A 189 10.37 8.57 -9.84
CA THR A 189 9.05 8.53 -9.20
C THR A 189 9.02 7.59 -8.00
N ALA A 190 9.68 6.44 -8.07
CA ALA A 190 9.80 5.52 -6.94
C ALA A 190 10.49 6.19 -5.74
N LEU A 191 11.51 7.03 -5.98
CA LEU A 191 12.16 7.82 -4.93
C LEU A 191 11.24 8.90 -4.35
N VAL A 192 10.51 9.64 -5.20
CA VAL A 192 9.54 10.65 -4.74
C VAL A 192 8.46 10.00 -3.88
N ASP A 193 7.88 8.89 -4.34
CA ASP A 193 6.85 8.14 -3.61
C ASP A 193 7.39 7.58 -2.29
N MET A 194 8.60 6.99 -2.31
CA MET A 194 9.26 6.48 -1.10
C MET A 194 9.46 7.58 -0.06
N TYR A 195 10.06 8.71 -0.43
CA TYR A 195 10.28 9.80 0.53
C TYR A 195 8.98 10.40 1.05
N ALA A 196 7.95 10.55 0.20
CA ALA A 196 6.64 11.03 0.61
C ALA A 196 5.99 10.05 1.60
N LYS A 197 5.93 8.76 1.24
CA LYS A 197 5.30 7.71 2.06
C LYS A 197 6.10 7.27 3.30
N CYS A 198 7.36 7.70 3.41
CA CYS A 198 8.17 7.59 4.64
C CYS A 198 8.14 8.88 5.49
N GLY A 199 7.26 9.83 5.17
CA GLY A 199 7.03 11.02 5.99
C GLY A 199 8.03 12.15 5.77
N HIS A 200 8.86 12.11 4.73
CA HIS A 200 9.89 13.12 4.45
C HIS A 200 9.58 13.94 3.18
N ILE A 201 8.40 14.57 3.14
CA ILE A 201 7.87 15.31 1.98
C ILE A 201 8.82 16.38 1.42
N GLY A 202 9.64 17.02 2.27
CA GLY A 202 10.65 17.99 1.81
C GLY A 202 11.74 17.36 0.93
N LYS A 203 12.15 16.12 1.22
CA LYS A 203 13.14 15.40 0.41
C LYS A 203 12.50 14.85 -0.86
N ALA A 204 11.23 14.42 -0.80
CA ALA A 204 10.45 14.09 -1.98
C ALA A 204 10.37 15.27 -2.96
N ALA A 205 10.05 16.48 -2.46
CA ALA A 205 10.01 17.70 -3.26
C ALA A 205 11.39 18.07 -3.84
N TRP A 206 12.48 17.84 -3.10
CA TRP A 206 13.84 18.04 -3.59
C TRP A 206 14.18 17.07 -4.74
N VAL A 207 13.91 15.77 -4.55
CA VAL A 207 14.12 14.76 -5.61
C VAL A 207 13.32 15.14 -6.85
N PHE A 208 12.03 15.42 -6.68
CA PHE A 208 11.14 15.86 -7.75
C PHE A 208 11.72 17.07 -8.52
N GLY A 209 12.22 18.08 -7.81
CA GLY A 209 12.86 19.25 -8.39
C GLY A 209 14.13 18.94 -9.18
N SER A 210 14.89 17.93 -8.75
CA SER A 210 16.14 17.50 -9.39
C SER A 210 15.97 16.59 -10.61
N LEU A 211 14.77 16.05 -10.87
CA LEU A 211 14.55 15.16 -11.99
C LEU A 211 14.66 15.91 -13.33
N PRO A 212 15.44 15.39 -14.30
CA PRO A 212 15.62 16.03 -15.61
C PRO A 212 14.33 15.98 -16.43
N GLU A 213 13.60 14.86 -16.33
CA GLU A 213 12.32 14.65 -16.98
C GLU A 213 11.29 14.17 -15.95
N ARG A 214 10.07 14.69 -16.04
CA ARG A 214 8.97 14.36 -15.14
C ARG A 214 7.79 13.85 -15.96
N ALA A 215 7.53 12.56 -15.86
CA ALA A 215 6.35 11.96 -16.46
C ALA A 215 5.10 12.28 -15.62
N ILE A 216 3.91 12.02 -16.18
CA ILE A 216 2.63 12.26 -15.50
C ILE A 216 2.56 11.58 -14.12
N PHE A 217 3.05 10.34 -14.05
CA PHE A 217 3.08 9.57 -12.80
C PHE A 217 4.02 10.19 -11.74
N THR A 218 5.06 10.92 -12.15
CA THR A 218 5.95 11.68 -11.25
C THR A 218 5.22 12.87 -10.62
N TRP A 219 4.41 13.59 -11.40
CA TRP A 219 3.55 14.67 -10.89
C TRP A 219 2.49 14.13 -9.94
N ASN A 220 1.83 13.02 -10.31
CA ASN A 220 0.83 12.37 -9.48
C ASN A 220 1.38 11.93 -8.13
N ALA A 221 2.60 11.35 -8.11
CA ALA A 221 3.27 10.97 -6.86
C ALA A 221 3.54 12.19 -5.95
N MET A 222 3.97 13.32 -6.51
CA MET A 222 4.25 14.53 -5.75
C MET A 222 2.96 15.21 -5.23
N ILE A 223 1.94 15.36 -6.08
CA ILE A 223 0.64 15.96 -5.73
C ILE A 223 -0.05 15.08 -4.66
N GLY A 224 -0.11 13.77 -4.88
CA GLY A 224 -0.68 12.81 -3.92
C GLY A 224 0.11 12.76 -2.61
N GLY A 225 1.44 12.86 -2.67
CA GLY A 225 2.29 12.99 -1.49
C GLY A 225 1.97 14.24 -0.67
N LEU A 226 1.86 15.40 -1.31
CA LEU A 226 1.47 16.65 -0.65
C LEU A 226 0.07 16.56 -0.02
N ALA A 227 -0.89 15.99 -0.75
CA ALA A 227 -2.25 15.75 -0.27
C ALA A 227 -2.27 14.91 1.01
N ARG A 228 -1.55 13.78 1.04
CA ARG A 228 -1.44 12.91 2.23
C ARG A 228 -0.78 13.60 3.42
N HIS A 229 0.03 14.63 3.18
CA HIS A 229 0.65 15.45 4.22
C HIS A 229 -0.22 16.62 4.68
N GLY A 230 -1.44 16.79 4.14
CA GLY A 230 -2.30 17.94 4.44
C GLY A 230 -1.82 19.25 3.83
N LEU A 231 -0.92 19.20 2.84
CA LEU A 231 -0.37 20.38 2.17
C LEU A 231 -1.16 20.69 0.90
N GLY A 232 -2.48 20.84 1.01
CA GLY A 232 -3.38 20.92 -0.13
C GLY A 232 -3.07 22.08 -1.07
N GLU A 233 -2.85 23.29 -0.54
CA GLU A 233 -2.51 24.45 -1.38
C GLU A 233 -1.22 24.22 -2.19
N LYS A 234 -0.18 23.63 -1.59
CA LYS A 234 1.05 23.27 -2.32
C LYS A 234 0.80 22.18 -3.37
N ALA A 235 -0.13 21.27 -3.12
CA ALA A 235 -0.53 20.26 -4.11
C ALA A 235 -1.22 20.90 -5.31
N LEU A 236 -2.09 21.88 -5.07
CA LEU A 236 -2.75 22.67 -6.13
C LEU A 236 -1.75 23.54 -6.90
N GLU A 237 -0.78 24.14 -6.23
CA GLU A 237 0.33 24.86 -6.89
C GLU A 237 1.09 23.94 -7.85
N ARG A 238 1.39 22.69 -7.43
CA ARG A 238 2.04 21.69 -8.30
C ARG A 238 1.16 21.24 -9.45
N PHE A 239 -0.15 21.14 -9.23
CA PHE A 239 -1.10 20.85 -10.30
C PHE A 239 -1.15 21.98 -11.33
N SER A 240 -1.21 23.24 -10.91
CA SER A 240 -1.15 24.39 -11.82
C SER A 240 0.19 24.46 -12.57
N GLU A 241 1.30 24.11 -11.91
CA GLU A 241 2.60 24.01 -12.57
C GLU A 241 2.61 22.92 -13.66
N MET A 242 2.06 21.73 -13.37
CA MET A 242 1.89 20.64 -14.33
C MET A 242 1.13 21.10 -15.58
N GLN A 243 0.02 21.81 -15.39
CA GLN A 243 -0.78 22.33 -16.51
C GLN A 243 0.01 23.37 -17.33
N ARG A 244 0.75 24.27 -16.66
CA ARG A 244 1.55 25.32 -17.31
C ARG A 244 2.67 24.75 -18.19
N VAL A 245 3.22 23.59 -17.84
CA VAL A 245 4.22 22.89 -18.69
C VAL A 245 3.57 22.04 -19.80
N GLY A 246 2.25 22.14 -19.99
CA GLY A 246 1.51 21.47 -21.06
C GLY A 246 1.19 20.00 -20.79
N MET A 247 1.40 19.51 -19.57
CA MET A 247 1.08 18.14 -19.19
C MET A 247 -0.42 18.01 -18.94
N ARG A 248 -1.08 17.10 -19.69
CA ARG A 248 -2.51 16.84 -19.52
C ARG A 248 -2.75 16.00 -18.27
N PRO A 249 -3.66 16.42 -17.37
CA PRO A 249 -4.11 15.59 -16.26
C PRO A 249 -4.74 14.27 -16.73
N ASP A 250 -4.63 13.23 -15.91
CA ASP A 250 -5.34 11.95 -16.03
C ASP A 250 -6.24 11.71 -14.81
N ASP A 251 -6.99 10.60 -14.80
CA ASP A 251 -7.83 10.19 -13.67
C ASP A 251 -7.06 10.20 -12.34
N ILE A 252 -5.81 9.73 -12.34
CA ILE A 252 -4.99 9.65 -11.14
C ILE A 252 -4.61 11.05 -10.64
N THR A 253 -4.34 11.98 -11.56
CA THR A 253 -4.04 13.38 -11.25
C THR A 253 -5.21 14.02 -10.50
N LEU A 254 -6.43 13.85 -11.01
CA LEU A 254 -7.62 14.47 -10.42
C LEU A 254 -8.02 13.82 -9.09
N ILE A 255 -7.82 12.52 -8.92
CA ILE A 255 -7.93 11.88 -7.59
C ILE A 255 -6.96 12.54 -6.59
N ALA A 256 -5.72 12.79 -6.99
CA ALA A 256 -4.72 13.42 -6.12
C ALA A 256 -5.08 14.88 -5.76
N VAL A 257 -5.61 15.64 -6.71
CA VAL A 257 -6.13 17.01 -6.50
C VAL A 257 -7.33 17.02 -5.56
N LEU A 258 -8.33 16.16 -5.80
CA LEU A 258 -9.50 16.06 -4.92
C LEU A 258 -9.09 15.62 -3.51
N SER A 259 -8.17 14.65 -3.39
CA SER A 259 -7.61 14.23 -2.09
C SER A 259 -6.88 15.38 -1.37
N ALA A 260 -6.23 16.28 -2.11
CA ALA A 260 -5.59 17.47 -1.54
C ALA A 260 -6.63 18.42 -0.94
N CYS A 261 -7.76 18.62 -1.63
CA CYS A 261 -8.89 19.38 -1.13
C CYS A 261 -9.51 18.72 0.10
N VAL A 262 -9.71 17.39 0.08
CA VAL A 262 -10.25 16.59 1.18
C VAL A 262 -9.40 16.74 2.45
N HIS A 263 -8.08 16.58 2.37
CA HIS A 263 -7.23 16.61 3.56
C HIS A 263 -6.92 18.01 4.10
N SER A 264 -7.33 19.04 3.36
CA SER A 264 -7.11 20.46 3.70
C SER A 264 -8.40 21.24 3.88
N GLY A 265 -9.56 20.60 3.75
CA GLY A 265 -10.88 21.22 3.93
C GLY A 265 -11.24 22.25 2.85
N LEU A 266 -10.68 22.15 1.65
CA LEU A 266 -10.92 23.09 0.54
C LEU A 266 -12.21 22.70 -0.21
N VAL A 267 -13.36 22.80 0.45
CA VAL A 267 -14.66 22.30 -0.04
C VAL A 267 -15.03 22.88 -1.40
N GLU A 268 -15.02 24.20 -1.53
CA GLU A 268 -15.45 24.87 -2.77
C GLU A 268 -14.52 24.55 -3.94
N LYS A 269 -13.19 24.65 -3.75
CA LYS A 269 -12.21 24.24 -4.77
C LYS A 269 -12.39 22.78 -5.19
N GLY A 270 -12.66 21.88 -4.24
CA GLY A 270 -12.89 20.46 -4.53
C GLY A 270 -14.16 20.20 -5.34
N LYS A 271 -15.25 20.94 -5.07
CA LYS A 271 -16.46 20.93 -5.89
C LYS A 271 -16.18 21.46 -7.30
N ASP A 272 -15.50 22.60 -7.40
CA ASP A 272 -15.16 23.22 -8.69
C ASP A 272 -14.39 22.24 -9.57
N TYR A 273 -13.31 21.64 -9.05
CA TYR A 273 -12.52 20.66 -9.78
C TYR A 273 -13.32 19.40 -10.16
N PHE A 274 -14.24 18.95 -9.30
CA PHE A 274 -15.06 17.77 -9.58
C PHE A 274 -16.06 18.03 -10.72
N TYR A 275 -16.76 19.16 -10.67
CA TYR A 275 -17.76 19.48 -11.70
C TYR A 275 -17.13 19.98 -13.01
N SER A 276 -15.89 20.49 -12.97
CA SER A 276 -15.16 20.86 -14.19
C SER A 276 -14.44 19.70 -14.87
N MET A 277 -14.41 18.50 -14.28
CA MET A 277 -13.66 17.35 -14.79
C MET A 277 -13.92 17.02 -16.26
N GLU A 278 -15.19 16.90 -16.64
CA GLU A 278 -15.58 16.53 -18.00
C GLU A 278 -15.42 17.70 -18.97
N MET A 279 -15.75 18.92 -18.53
CA MET A 279 -15.76 20.10 -19.39
C MET A 279 -14.36 20.67 -19.65
N GLU A 280 -13.48 20.70 -18.65
CA GLU A 280 -12.13 21.28 -18.75
C GLU A 280 -11.06 20.24 -19.07
N PHE A 281 -11.20 19.00 -18.58
CA PHE A 281 -10.18 17.97 -18.72
C PHE A 281 -10.60 16.80 -19.62
N GLY A 282 -11.89 16.71 -20.00
CA GLY A 282 -12.41 15.59 -20.80
C GLY A 282 -12.41 14.25 -20.04
N ILE A 283 -12.37 14.30 -18.71
CA ILE A 283 -12.31 13.12 -17.84
C ILE A 283 -13.68 12.93 -17.19
N LYS A 284 -14.31 11.77 -17.43
CA LYS A 284 -15.57 11.44 -16.79
C LYS A 284 -15.33 11.02 -15.33
N PRO A 285 -16.06 11.57 -14.35
CA PRO A 285 -15.97 11.13 -12.97
C PRO A 285 -16.21 9.61 -12.86
N ASN A 286 -15.36 8.93 -12.10
CA ASN A 286 -15.42 7.50 -11.85
C ASN A 286 -15.65 7.30 -10.34
N ILE A 287 -15.82 6.05 -9.91
CA ILE A 287 -16.16 5.73 -8.52
C ILE A 287 -15.17 6.30 -7.48
N LYS A 288 -13.89 6.44 -7.84
CA LYS A 288 -12.87 7.03 -6.96
C LYS A 288 -13.00 8.54 -6.85
N HIS A 289 -13.36 9.22 -7.94
CA HIS A 289 -13.65 10.65 -7.93
C HIS A 289 -14.85 10.96 -7.03
N TYR A 290 -15.94 10.20 -7.17
CA TYR A 290 -17.11 10.32 -6.29
C TYR A 290 -16.77 10.04 -4.83
N GLY A 291 -15.98 9.00 -4.55
CA GLY A 291 -15.49 8.72 -3.20
C GLY A 291 -14.75 9.91 -2.57
N CYS A 292 -13.95 10.64 -3.34
CA CYS A 292 -13.28 11.85 -2.85
C CYS A 292 -14.27 13.00 -2.57
N LEU A 293 -15.28 13.19 -3.43
CA LEU A 293 -16.31 14.22 -3.23
C LEU A 293 -17.15 13.93 -1.98
N VAL A 294 -17.54 12.66 -1.79
CA VAL A 294 -18.29 12.21 -0.61
C VAL A 294 -17.45 12.39 0.66
N ASP A 295 -16.14 12.07 0.63
CA ASP A 295 -15.24 12.33 1.77
C ASP A 295 -15.13 13.83 2.07
N LEU A 296 -15.01 14.68 1.04
CA LEU A 296 -14.90 16.13 1.16
C LEU A 296 -16.13 16.74 1.85
N LEU A 297 -17.32 16.43 1.33
CA LEU A 297 -18.60 16.91 1.86
C LEU A 297 -18.86 16.34 3.26
N GLY A 298 -18.62 15.05 3.43
CA GLY A 298 -18.84 14.34 4.68
C GLY A 298 -17.98 14.88 5.81
N ARG A 299 -16.69 15.16 5.60
CA ARG A 299 -15.79 15.80 6.60
C ARG A 299 -16.16 17.25 6.89
N ALA A 300 -16.77 17.94 5.93
CA ALA A 300 -17.28 19.29 6.12
C ALA A 300 -18.60 19.35 6.92
N GLY A 301 -19.18 18.19 7.28
CA GLY A 301 -20.47 18.09 7.95
C GLY A 301 -21.69 18.20 7.04
N LEU A 302 -21.48 18.26 5.71
CA LEU A 302 -22.54 18.31 4.70
C LEU A 302 -23.03 16.89 4.37
N LEU A 303 -23.50 16.18 5.40
CA LEU A 303 -23.85 14.76 5.28
C LEU A 303 -24.99 14.47 4.30
N ASN A 304 -26.00 15.36 4.25
CA ASN A 304 -27.12 15.19 3.31
C ASN A 304 -26.65 15.36 1.86
N ASP A 305 -25.89 16.42 1.57
CA ASP A 305 -25.28 16.62 0.25
C ASP A 305 -24.40 15.43 -0.14
N ALA A 306 -23.62 14.89 0.80
CA ALA A 306 -22.79 13.71 0.57
C ALA A 306 -23.65 12.47 0.23
N TYR A 307 -24.77 12.28 0.93
CA TYR A 307 -25.72 11.20 0.66
C TYR A 307 -26.40 11.36 -0.71
N ASP A 308 -26.83 12.58 -1.05
CA ASP A 308 -27.42 12.90 -2.35
C ASP A 308 -26.44 12.65 -3.50
N VAL A 309 -25.16 12.97 -3.31
CA VAL A 309 -24.09 12.63 -4.27
C VAL A 309 -23.99 11.13 -4.48
N VAL A 310 -24.07 10.31 -3.42
CA VAL A 310 -24.02 8.84 -3.53
C VAL A 310 -25.22 8.32 -4.32
N LEU A 311 -26.43 8.82 -4.03
CA LEU A 311 -27.65 8.42 -4.74
C LEU A 311 -27.66 8.88 -6.21
N GLY A 312 -27.02 10.00 -6.51
CA GLY A 312 -26.92 10.57 -7.85
C GLY A 312 -25.78 10.00 -8.72
N MET A 313 -25.04 9.00 -8.24
CA MET A 313 -23.94 8.40 -9.01
C MET A 313 -24.44 7.70 -10.28
N PRO A 314 -23.77 7.86 -11.44
CA PRO A 314 -24.12 7.15 -12.67
C PRO A 314 -23.70 5.68 -12.68
N MET A 315 -23.07 5.21 -11.60
CA MET A 315 -22.64 3.83 -11.39
C MET A 315 -23.03 3.36 -9.99
N GLU A 316 -23.10 2.04 -9.78
CA GLU A 316 -23.40 1.48 -8.45
C GLU A 316 -22.31 1.88 -7.43
N PRO A 317 -22.69 2.46 -6.28
CA PRO A 317 -21.73 2.78 -5.23
C PRO A 317 -21.18 1.50 -4.59
N ASN A 318 -19.86 1.46 -4.36
CA ASN A 318 -19.20 0.31 -3.74
C ASN A 318 -19.01 0.51 -2.22
N GLY A 319 -18.49 -0.52 -1.55
CA GLY A 319 -18.26 -0.48 -0.10
C GLY A 319 -17.31 0.64 0.36
N VAL A 320 -16.39 1.11 -0.50
CA VAL A 320 -15.49 2.23 -0.18
C VAL A 320 -16.25 3.55 -0.05
N VAL A 321 -17.16 3.84 -0.98
CA VAL A 321 -17.96 5.09 -0.94
C VAL A 321 -18.90 5.09 0.25
N TRP A 322 -19.65 4.02 0.45
CA TRP A 322 -20.54 3.88 1.62
C TRP A 322 -19.77 3.88 2.94
N GLY A 323 -18.62 3.18 3.00
CA GLY A 323 -17.77 3.15 4.19
C GLY A 323 -17.18 4.53 4.52
N THR A 324 -16.87 5.33 3.51
CA THR A 324 -16.47 6.73 3.68
C THR A 324 -17.59 7.55 4.32
N LEU A 325 -18.83 7.42 3.82
CA LEU A 325 -19.97 8.12 4.39
C LEU A 325 -20.30 7.67 5.82
N LEU A 326 -20.18 6.36 6.11
CA LEU A 326 -20.33 5.83 7.47
C LEU A 326 -19.30 6.46 8.43
N HIS A 327 -18.05 6.65 7.95
CA HIS A 327 -17.01 7.33 8.73
C HIS A 327 -17.37 8.78 9.04
N CYS A 328 -17.90 9.51 8.04
CA CYS A 328 -18.36 10.88 8.23
C CYS A 328 -19.53 10.94 9.22
N CYS A 329 -20.47 9.99 9.14
CA CYS A 329 -21.57 9.87 10.11
C CYS A 329 -21.05 9.65 11.54
N ALA A 330 -20.00 8.83 11.71
CA ALA A 330 -19.36 8.64 13.01
C ALA A 330 -18.73 9.93 13.54
N THR A 331 -18.07 10.69 12.67
CA THR A 331 -17.39 11.95 13.02
C THR A 331 -18.38 13.02 13.47
N HIS A 332 -19.54 13.09 12.81
CA HIS A 332 -20.61 14.07 13.11
C HIS A 332 -21.71 13.50 14.03
N ALA A 333 -21.52 12.29 14.57
CA ALA A 333 -22.42 11.62 15.48
C ALA A 333 -23.89 11.50 14.97
N ASN A 334 -24.07 11.32 13.66
CA ASN A 334 -25.35 11.11 12.99
C ASN A 334 -25.66 9.60 12.92
N VAL A 335 -26.50 9.11 13.82
CA VAL A 335 -26.79 7.67 13.94
C VAL A 335 -27.78 7.19 12.89
N GLU A 336 -28.78 8.01 12.57
CA GLU A 336 -29.86 7.62 11.65
C GLU A 336 -29.31 7.34 10.26
N MET A 337 -28.50 8.26 9.72
CA MET A 337 -27.84 8.04 8.42
C MET A 337 -26.84 6.87 8.48
N ALA A 338 -26.14 6.68 9.60
CA ALA A 338 -25.23 5.55 9.77
C ALA A 338 -25.96 4.21 9.70
N GLU A 339 -27.17 4.10 10.25
CA GLU A 339 -28.01 2.89 10.17
C GLU A 339 -28.39 2.60 8.72
N THR A 340 -28.85 3.60 7.96
CA THR A 340 -29.17 3.45 6.53
C THR A 340 -27.95 3.05 5.70
N VAL A 341 -26.80 3.70 5.91
CA VAL A 341 -25.55 3.35 5.20
C VAL A 341 -25.10 1.92 5.54
N MET A 342 -25.29 1.49 6.80
CA MET A 342 -24.91 0.15 7.22
C MET A 342 -25.74 -0.93 6.52
N GLU A 343 -27.01 -0.69 6.21
CA GLU A 343 -27.85 -1.64 5.46
C GLU A 343 -27.22 -1.96 4.08
N HIS A 344 -26.79 -0.94 3.34
CA HIS A 344 -26.07 -1.11 2.07
C HIS A 344 -24.72 -1.84 2.25
N LEU A 345 -23.95 -1.51 3.28
CA LEU A 345 -22.64 -2.12 3.54
C LEU A 345 -22.73 -3.61 3.91
N VAL A 346 -23.80 -4.02 4.60
CA VAL A 346 -24.02 -5.42 4.98
C VAL A 346 -24.30 -6.28 3.75
N GLU A 347 -24.92 -5.73 2.72
CA GLU A 347 -25.18 -6.41 1.44
C GLU A 347 -23.91 -6.48 0.58
N LEU A 348 -23.17 -5.37 0.46
CA LEU A 348 -21.98 -5.28 -0.39
C LEU A 348 -20.76 -6.00 0.20
N GLU A 349 -20.52 -5.85 1.49
CA GLU A 349 -19.30 -6.32 2.17
C GLU A 349 -19.63 -6.99 3.52
N PRO A 350 -20.37 -8.12 3.52
CA PRO A 350 -20.87 -8.78 4.73
C PRO A 350 -19.77 -9.28 5.69
N PHE A 351 -18.51 -9.32 5.25
CA PHE A 351 -17.36 -9.78 6.01
C PHE A 351 -16.35 -8.67 6.34
N ASN A 352 -16.64 -7.41 6.01
CA ASN A 352 -15.77 -6.28 6.35
C ASN A 352 -15.93 -5.91 7.82
N ASP A 353 -14.95 -6.28 8.65
CA ASP A 353 -14.95 -6.04 10.09
C ASP A 353 -14.94 -4.56 10.45
N GLY A 354 -14.28 -3.73 9.64
CA GLY A 354 -14.17 -2.29 9.84
C GLY A 354 -15.53 -1.59 9.91
N ASN A 355 -16.47 -1.96 9.04
CA ASN A 355 -17.81 -1.38 8.98
C ASN A 355 -18.59 -1.66 10.28
N TYR A 356 -18.57 -2.92 10.75
CA TYR A 356 -19.22 -3.31 11.99
C TYR A 356 -18.58 -2.67 13.22
N VAL A 357 -17.25 -2.61 13.28
CA VAL A 357 -16.53 -1.95 14.38
C VAL A 357 -16.87 -0.46 14.42
N LEU A 358 -16.93 0.21 13.27
CA LEU A 358 -17.30 1.61 13.18
C LEU A 358 -18.75 1.84 13.63
N MET A 359 -19.71 1.03 13.17
CA MET A 359 -21.10 1.11 13.62
C MET A 359 -21.24 0.88 15.14
N SER A 360 -20.48 -0.09 15.67
CA SER A 360 -20.41 -0.34 17.11
C SER A 360 -19.86 0.87 17.88
N ASN A 361 -18.85 1.57 17.35
CA ASN A 361 -18.35 2.82 17.94
C ASN A 361 -19.41 3.93 17.95
N ILE A 362 -20.17 4.08 16.85
CA ILE A 362 -21.26 5.07 16.76
C ILE A 362 -22.29 4.82 17.85
N TYR A 363 -22.76 3.57 18.01
CA TYR A 363 -23.70 3.22 19.08
C TYR A 363 -23.13 3.44 20.48
N ALA A 364 -21.87 3.06 20.71
CA ALA A 364 -21.21 3.26 22.00
C ALA A 364 -21.12 4.76 22.36
N SER A 365 -20.83 5.64 21.40
CA SER A 365 -20.76 7.09 21.61
C SER A 365 -22.09 7.71 22.09
N LYS A 366 -23.22 7.06 21.77
CA LYS A 366 -24.57 7.44 22.20
C LYS A 366 -25.11 6.56 23.34
N GLN A 367 -24.25 5.75 23.96
CA GLN A 367 -24.59 4.85 25.06
C GLN A 367 -25.68 3.81 24.71
N ARG A 368 -25.84 3.46 23.43
CA ARG A 368 -26.77 2.42 22.93
C ARG A 368 -26.15 1.01 23.07
N TRP A 369 -25.87 0.59 24.31
CA TRP A 369 -25.13 -0.66 24.60
C TRP A 369 -25.83 -1.95 24.10
N ILE A 370 -27.16 -1.94 24.04
CA ILE A 370 -27.94 -3.06 23.48
C ILE A 370 -27.60 -3.25 22.01
N ASP A 371 -27.49 -2.17 21.24
CA ASP A 371 -27.18 -2.25 19.80
C ASP A 371 -25.71 -2.58 19.57
N VAL A 372 -24.80 -2.12 20.44
CA VAL A 372 -23.40 -2.59 20.47
C VAL A 372 -23.34 -4.11 20.63
N ALA A 373 -24.11 -4.68 21.56
CA ALA A 373 -24.16 -6.12 21.78
C ALA A 373 -24.74 -6.87 20.58
N LYS A 374 -25.77 -6.32 19.91
CA LYS A 374 -26.33 -6.88 18.67
C LYS A 374 -25.29 -6.93 17.56
N VAL A 375 -24.58 -5.83 17.29
CA VAL A 375 -23.54 -5.78 16.24
C VAL A 375 -22.45 -6.83 16.49
N ARG A 376 -21.99 -6.96 17.73
CA ARG A 376 -20.99 -7.99 18.12
C ARG A 376 -21.48 -9.40 17.92
N ARG A 377 -22.73 -9.66 18.27
CA ARG A 377 -23.36 -10.95 18.05
C ARG A 377 -23.43 -11.26 16.55
N PHE A 378 -23.84 -10.31 15.73
CA PHE A 378 -23.84 -10.46 14.27
C PHE A 378 -22.45 -10.75 13.70
N MET A 379 -21.40 -10.05 14.16
CA MET A 379 -20.03 -10.33 13.75
C MET A 379 -19.64 -11.77 14.09
N LYS A 380 -19.94 -12.23 15.31
CA LYS A 380 -19.63 -13.59 15.77
C LYS A 380 -20.38 -14.65 14.95
N ASP A 381 -21.68 -14.45 14.73
CA ASP A 381 -22.55 -15.38 14.00
C ASP A 381 -22.12 -15.51 12.53
N ARG A 382 -21.51 -14.47 11.94
CA ARG A 382 -20.96 -14.47 10.57
C ARG A 382 -19.48 -14.85 10.48
N GLY A 383 -18.80 -15.10 11.60
CA GLY A 383 -17.36 -15.40 11.63
C GLY A 383 -16.46 -14.21 11.28
N VAL A 384 -16.94 -12.97 11.44
CA VAL A 384 -16.17 -11.75 11.16
C VAL A 384 -15.22 -11.48 12.31
N LEU A 385 -13.92 -11.52 12.03
CA LEU A 385 -12.87 -11.26 13.01
C LEU A 385 -12.38 -9.82 12.90
N LYS A 386 -12.26 -9.14 14.05
CA LYS A 386 -11.71 -7.79 14.12
C LYS A 386 -10.21 -7.82 13.80
N THR A 387 -9.80 -7.02 12.83
CA THR A 387 -8.41 -6.76 12.50
C THR A 387 -7.73 -6.03 13.66
N PRO A 388 -6.63 -6.56 14.23
CA PRO A 388 -5.92 -5.89 15.30
C PRO A 388 -5.19 -4.65 14.78
N GLY A 389 -5.15 -3.60 15.60
CA GLY A 389 -4.36 -2.40 15.31
C GLY A 389 -2.87 -2.70 15.47
N CYS A 390 -2.12 -2.60 14.39
CA CYS A 390 -0.67 -2.75 14.35
C CYS A 390 -0.02 -1.39 14.07
N SER A 391 1.05 -1.08 14.79
CA SER A 391 1.91 0.07 14.50
C SER A 391 3.35 -0.40 14.37
N SER A 392 4.06 0.11 13.37
CA SER A 392 5.45 -0.22 13.12
C SER A 392 6.35 1.02 13.17
N ILE A 393 7.62 0.80 13.51
CA ILE A 393 8.65 1.84 13.59
C ILE A 393 9.99 1.25 13.14
N GLU A 394 10.72 1.99 12.32
CA GLU A 394 12.06 1.59 11.87
C GLU A 394 13.14 2.18 12.78
N ILE A 395 13.97 1.32 13.38
CA ILE A 395 15.14 1.70 14.16
C ILE A 395 16.31 0.81 13.75
N ASN A 396 17.48 1.41 13.46
CA ASN A 396 18.68 0.70 13.05
C ASN A 396 18.46 -0.25 11.85
N ASN A 397 17.70 0.19 10.85
CA ASN A 397 17.31 -0.57 9.65
C ASN A 397 16.46 -1.83 9.92
N VAL A 398 15.86 -1.94 11.10
CA VAL A 398 14.92 -3.01 11.45
C VAL A 398 13.55 -2.40 11.68
N VAL A 399 12.53 -2.95 11.02
CA VAL A 399 11.13 -2.59 11.27
C VAL A 399 10.64 -3.39 12.47
N HIS A 400 10.24 -2.70 13.53
CA HIS A 400 9.66 -3.29 14.73
C HIS A 400 8.15 -3.10 14.70
N GLU A 401 7.40 -4.20 14.80
CA GLU A 401 5.94 -4.18 14.83
C GLU A 401 5.40 -4.34 16.25
N PHE A 402 4.36 -3.57 16.56
CA PHE A 402 3.67 -3.59 17.83
C PHE A 402 2.19 -3.84 17.61
N ILE A 403 1.68 -4.89 18.25
CA ILE A 403 0.25 -5.20 18.29
C ILE A 403 -0.25 -4.90 19.70
N ALA A 404 -1.40 -4.22 19.80
CA ALA A 404 -1.99 -3.90 21.09
C ALA A 404 -2.19 -5.17 21.93
N GLY A 405 -1.66 -5.16 23.17
CA GLY A 405 -1.72 -6.30 24.09
C GLY A 405 -0.64 -7.38 23.90
N CYS A 406 0.21 -7.27 22.88
CA CYS A 406 1.34 -8.19 22.70
C CYS A 406 2.53 -7.75 23.56
N THR A 407 3.09 -8.68 24.34
CA THR A 407 4.28 -8.48 25.17
C THR A 407 5.52 -9.18 24.60
N ALA A 408 5.42 -9.78 23.41
CA ALA A 408 6.47 -10.57 22.78
C ALA A 408 7.56 -9.71 22.10
N HIS A 409 8.06 -8.69 22.78
CA HIS A 409 9.18 -7.86 22.30
C HIS A 409 10.39 -8.01 23.24
N PRO A 410 11.64 -8.12 22.75
CA PRO A 410 12.83 -8.27 23.59
C PRO A 410 12.98 -7.18 24.66
N GLN A 411 12.55 -5.95 24.35
CA GLN A 411 12.56 -4.78 25.25
C GLN A 411 11.18 -4.48 25.89
N ALA A 412 10.32 -5.48 26.08
CA ALA A 412 8.96 -5.26 26.58
C ALA A 412 8.92 -4.56 27.96
N LYS A 413 9.86 -4.88 28.86
CA LYS A 413 9.91 -4.29 30.21
C LYS A 413 10.23 -2.80 30.17
N GLU A 414 11.19 -2.42 29.34
CA GLU A 414 11.63 -1.04 29.15
C GLU A 414 10.51 -0.21 28.48
N ILE A 415 9.82 -0.79 27.50
CA ILE A 415 8.67 -0.16 26.85
C ILE A 415 7.55 0.08 27.85
N CYS A 416 7.20 -0.90 28.69
CA CYS A 416 6.19 -0.73 29.73
C CYS A 416 6.57 0.38 30.72
N ALA A 417 7.82 0.43 31.19
CA ALA A 417 8.29 1.49 32.08
C ALA A 417 8.22 2.88 31.42
N MET A 418 8.55 2.99 30.13
CA MET A 418 8.40 4.23 29.38
C MET A 418 6.94 4.64 29.18
N LEU A 419 6.02 3.68 28.98
CA LEU A 419 4.58 3.96 28.93
C LEU A 419 4.05 4.50 30.26
N ASP A 420 4.56 4.02 31.38
CA ASP A 420 4.21 4.53 32.71
C ASP A 420 4.71 5.97 32.89
N ASP A 421 5.95 6.29 32.47
CA ASP A 421 6.47 7.67 32.49
C ASP A 421 5.66 8.60 31.57
N ILE A 422 5.35 8.17 30.34
CA ILE A 422 4.46 8.89 29.43
C ILE A 422 3.12 9.15 30.12
N SER A 423 2.49 8.12 30.68
CA SER A 423 1.17 8.23 31.32
C SER A 423 1.20 9.20 32.50
N MET A 424 2.26 9.19 33.31
CA MET A 424 2.46 10.11 34.43
C MET A 424 2.57 11.56 33.95
N ARG A 425 3.43 11.84 32.96
CA ARG A 425 3.63 13.21 32.46
C ARG A 425 2.42 13.75 31.72
N LEU A 426 1.72 12.90 30.96
CA LEU A 426 0.47 13.28 30.29
C LEU A 426 -0.59 13.71 31.31
N LYS A 427 -0.74 12.98 32.42
CA LYS A 427 -1.66 13.37 33.51
C LYS A 427 -1.30 14.72 34.12
N ALA A 428 -0.01 15.04 34.26
CA ALA A 428 0.45 16.34 34.76
C ALA A 428 0.06 17.51 33.82
N GLU A 429 -0.04 17.26 32.52
CA GLU A 429 -0.54 18.21 31.51
C GLU A 429 -2.08 18.22 31.39
N GLY A 430 -2.81 17.52 32.27
CA GLY A 430 -4.27 17.46 32.26
C GLY A 430 -4.87 16.52 31.21
N TYR A 431 -4.10 15.58 30.67
CA TYR A 431 -4.61 14.59 29.73
C TYR A 431 -5.66 13.67 30.37
N VAL A 432 -6.84 13.62 29.77
CA VAL A 432 -7.93 12.70 30.12
C VAL A 432 -8.13 11.73 28.95
N PRO A 433 -7.91 10.41 29.16
CA PRO A 433 -8.12 9.42 28.11
C PRO A 433 -9.58 9.40 27.64
N LYS A 434 -9.80 9.35 26.32
CA LYS A 434 -11.15 9.27 25.73
C LYS A 434 -11.64 7.82 25.74
N THR A 435 -12.25 7.40 26.84
CA THR A 435 -12.68 6.01 27.08
C THR A 435 -13.83 5.53 26.19
N ASN A 436 -14.53 6.44 25.50
CA ASN A 436 -15.60 6.12 24.53
C ASN A 436 -15.14 5.18 23.40
N HIS A 437 -13.83 5.16 23.11
CA HIS A 437 -13.23 4.29 22.09
C HIS A 437 -12.94 2.86 22.58
N VAL A 438 -13.05 2.61 23.89
CA VAL A 438 -12.94 1.26 24.45
C VAL A 438 -14.34 0.68 24.56
N LEU A 439 -14.69 -0.16 23.57
CA LEU A 439 -16.02 -0.73 23.44
C LEU A 439 -16.35 -1.80 24.51
N LEU A 440 -15.44 -2.11 25.41
CA LEU A 440 -15.67 -3.11 26.43
C LEU A 440 -16.51 -2.51 27.56
N ASP A 441 -17.52 -3.26 28.00
CA ASP A 441 -18.28 -2.93 29.21
C ASP A 441 -17.47 -3.35 30.43
N ILE A 442 -16.40 -2.60 30.67
CA ILE A 442 -15.43 -2.78 31.75
C ILE A 442 -15.34 -1.47 32.53
N SER A 443 -14.71 -1.54 33.71
CA SER A 443 -14.49 -0.36 34.54
C SER A 443 -13.77 0.75 33.75
N GLU A 444 -14.06 2.01 34.07
CA GLU A 444 -13.38 3.15 33.43
C GLU A 444 -11.85 3.11 33.65
N GLU A 445 -11.40 2.47 34.74
CA GLU A 445 -9.98 2.22 35.01
C GLU A 445 -9.37 1.21 34.03
N ASP A 446 -10.08 0.11 33.74
CA ASP A 446 -9.62 -0.87 32.76
C ASP A 446 -9.67 -0.35 31.33
N LYS A 447 -10.64 0.51 31.00
CA LYS A 447 -10.65 1.24 29.71
C LYS A 447 -9.41 2.12 29.58
N ARG A 448 -9.06 2.87 30.61
CA ARG A 448 -7.82 3.69 30.61
C ARG A 448 -6.58 2.84 30.44
N ARG A 449 -6.50 1.68 31.11
CA ARG A 449 -5.36 0.75 30.96
C ARG A 449 -5.25 0.19 29.54
N ALA A 450 -6.37 -0.17 28.91
CA ALA A 450 -6.40 -0.64 27.53
C ALA A 450 -5.89 0.44 26.55
N LEU A 451 -6.30 1.70 26.73
CA LEU A 451 -5.84 2.84 25.91
C LEU A 451 -4.33 3.11 26.05
N CYS A 452 -3.73 2.81 27.21
CA CYS A 452 -2.29 2.99 27.41
C CYS A 452 -1.46 2.01 26.57
N HIS A 453 -2.03 0.84 26.23
CA HIS A 453 -1.36 -0.24 25.51
C HIS A 453 -1.75 -0.30 24.03
N HIS A 454 -2.23 0.81 23.47
CA HIS A 454 -2.41 0.94 22.02
C HIS A 454 -1.07 0.84 21.30
N SER A 455 -1.08 0.25 20.10
CA SER A 455 0.14 -0.02 19.34
C SER A 455 0.92 1.25 18.99
N GLU A 456 0.25 2.39 18.76
CA GLU A 456 0.94 3.65 18.52
C GLU A 456 1.77 4.10 19.72
N LYS A 457 1.21 3.99 20.93
CA LYS A 457 1.91 4.41 22.16
C LYS A 457 3.09 3.48 22.44
N LEU A 458 2.94 2.17 22.20
CA LEU A 458 4.03 1.19 22.27
C LEU A 458 5.17 1.56 21.30
N ALA A 459 4.84 1.84 20.04
CA ALA A 459 5.83 2.23 19.03
C ALA A 459 6.53 3.56 19.37
N ILE A 460 5.78 4.55 19.87
CA ILE A 460 6.35 5.84 20.31
C ILE A 460 7.25 5.65 21.53
N ALA A 461 6.83 4.88 22.53
CA ALA A 461 7.65 4.57 23.71
C ALA A 461 8.96 3.88 23.31
N PHE A 462 8.87 2.88 22.43
CA PHE A 462 10.04 2.22 21.86
C PHE A 462 10.96 3.21 21.11
N GLY A 463 10.38 4.13 20.33
CA GLY A 463 11.10 5.21 19.66
C GLY A 463 11.82 6.14 20.64
N LEU A 464 11.17 6.54 21.73
CA LEU A 464 11.75 7.42 22.75
C LEU A 464 12.95 6.77 23.46
N ILE A 465 12.90 5.45 23.71
CA ILE A 465 13.99 4.69 24.36
C ILE A 465 15.20 4.59 23.43
N ASN A 466 14.97 4.24 22.16
CA ASN A 466 16.05 3.80 21.26
C ASN A 466 16.55 4.88 20.29
N THR A 467 16.09 6.13 20.42
CA THR A 467 16.53 7.22 19.54
C THR A 467 16.91 8.48 20.31
N GLY A 468 17.94 9.19 19.83
CA GLY A 468 18.47 10.37 20.48
C GLY A 468 17.44 11.52 20.60
N PRO A 469 17.62 12.46 21.57
CA PRO A 469 16.61 13.47 21.96
C PRO A 469 16.06 14.40 20.87
N ARG A 470 16.69 14.46 19.69
CA ARG A 470 16.25 15.31 18.56
C ARG A 470 15.90 14.52 17.29
N LYS A 471 16.02 13.19 17.31
CA LYS A 471 15.68 12.38 16.13
C LYS A 471 14.16 12.33 15.97
N THR A 472 13.64 12.59 14.78
CA THR A 472 12.19 12.44 14.51
C THR A 472 11.78 10.98 14.67
N ILE A 473 10.69 10.73 15.40
CA ILE A 473 10.08 9.39 15.53
C ILE A 473 9.07 9.21 14.40
N ARG A 474 9.18 8.12 13.64
CA ARG A 474 8.27 7.81 12.52
C ARG A 474 7.52 6.52 12.84
N VAL A 475 6.20 6.58 12.84
CA VAL A 475 5.32 5.44 13.11
C VAL A 475 4.37 5.24 11.94
N VAL A 476 4.21 4.00 11.49
CA VAL A 476 3.21 3.62 10.49
C VAL A 476 2.13 2.79 11.17
N LYS A 477 0.86 3.10 10.92
CA LYS A 477 -0.29 2.39 11.46
C LYS A 477 -1.14 1.80 10.33
N ASN A 478 -1.55 0.55 10.49
CA ASN A 478 -2.39 -0.14 9.50
C ASN A 478 -3.86 0.36 9.47
N LEU A 479 -4.34 0.88 10.60
CA LEU A 479 -5.67 1.46 10.76
C LEU A 479 -5.61 2.99 10.84
N ARG A 480 -6.76 3.67 10.72
CA ARG A 480 -6.87 5.11 11.00
C ARG A 480 -6.45 5.39 12.45
N ALA A 481 -5.81 6.52 12.71
CA ALA A 481 -5.48 6.91 14.08
C ALA A 481 -6.77 7.00 14.91
N CYS A 482 -6.76 6.59 16.18
CA CYS A 482 -7.90 6.87 17.06
C CYS A 482 -7.72 8.24 17.71
N GLU A 483 -8.83 8.87 18.10
CA GLU A 483 -8.84 10.21 18.68
C GLU A 483 -7.98 10.31 19.96
N ASP A 484 -8.00 9.27 20.78
CA ASP A 484 -7.19 9.17 21.99
C ASP A 484 -5.69 9.14 21.70
N CYS A 485 -5.25 8.28 20.77
CA CYS A 485 -3.85 8.19 20.35
C CYS A 485 -3.39 9.50 19.70
N HIS A 486 -4.24 10.14 18.90
CA HIS A 486 -3.93 11.43 18.28
C HIS A 486 -3.69 12.52 19.35
N LEU A 487 -4.59 12.64 20.34
CA LEU A 487 -4.44 13.59 21.44
C LEU A 487 -3.22 13.27 22.32
N ALA A 488 -3.01 12.01 22.66
CA ALA A 488 -1.84 11.59 23.42
C ALA A 488 -0.54 11.94 22.68
N THR A 489 -0.47 11.66 21.37
CA THR A 489 0.75 11.92 20.58
C THR A 489 1.07 13.41 20.49
N LYS A 490 0.07 14.29 20.39
CA LYS A 490 0.27 15.74 20.52
C LYS A 490 0.97 16.08 21.82
N LEU A 491 0.43 15.65 22.95
CA LEU A 491 0.99 15.97 24.25
C LEU A 491 2.36 15.33 24.48
N ILE A 492 2.59 14.10 23.99
CA ILE A 492 3.91 13.46 24.01
C ILE A 492 4.92 14.33 23.24
N SER A 493 4.56 14.83 22.04
CA SER A 493 5.45 15.70 21.26
C SER A 493 5.88 16.95 22.03
N LYS A 494 4.97 17.54 22.80
CA LYS A 494 5.22 18.72 23.66
C LYS A 494 6.11 18.36 24.85
N VAL A 495 5.71 17.36 25.64
CA VAL A 495 6.35 17.00 26.91
C VAL A 495 7.79 16.49 26.71
N TYR A 496 8.02 15.73 25.64
CA TYR A 496 9.34 15.19 25.34
C TYR A 496 10.15 16.06 24.38
N GLY A 497 9.56 17.14 23.84
CA GLY A 497 10.22 18.01 22.86
C GLY A 497 10.63 17.26 21.59
N ARG A 498 9.77 16.34 21.11
CA ARG A 498 10.04 15.45 19.99
C ARG A 498 9.09 15.68 18.85
N GLU A 499 9.62 15.78 17.63
CA GLU A 499 8.82 15.65 16.43
C GLU A 499 8.44 14.17 16.24
N ILE A 500 7.14 13.91 16.10
CA ILE A 500 6.60 12.57 15.87
C ILE A 500 5.77 12.64 14.59
N ILE A 501 6.07 11.77 13.64
CA ILE A 501 5.32 11.64 12.39
C ILE A 501 4.60 10.31 12.44
N VAL A 502 3.27 10.34 12.42
CA VAL A 502 2.44 9.14 12.33
C VAL A 502 1.77 9.09 10.97
N ARG A 503 2.04 8.05 10.21
CA ARG A 503 1.29 7.69 9.01
C ARG A 503 0.18 6.74 9.40
N ASP A 504 -1.07 7.12 9.19
CA ASP A 504 -2.18 6.17 9.23
C ASP A 504 -2.56 5.70 7.82
N ARG A 505 -3.67 4.96 7.70
CA ARG A 505 -4.17 4.45 6.41
C ARG A 505 -4.48 5.56 5.40
N ILE A 506 -4.81 6.76 5.86
CA ILE A 506 -5.35 7.87 5.06
C ILE A 506 -4.29 8.95 4.82
N ARG A 507 -3.61 9.39 5.88
CA ARG A 507 -2.75 10.58 5.85
C ARG A 507 -1.58 10.51 6.83
N PHE A 508 -0.76 11.56 6.79
CA PHE A 508 0.25 11.84 7.80
C PHE A 508 -0.25 12.85 8.82
N HIS A 509 0.18 12.62 10.05
CA HIS A 509 0.03 13.51 11.19
C HIS A 509 1.44 13.90 11.65
N HIS A 510 1.79 15.17 11.51
CA HIS A 510 3.07 15.71 11.99
C HIS A 510 2.82 16.38 13.33
N PHE A 511 3.25 15.72 14.40
CA PHE A 511 3.10 16.21 15.77
C PHE A 511 4.36 16.94 16.19
N LYS A 512 4.18 18.20 16.60
CA LYS A 512 5.26 19.05 17.08
C LYS A 512 4.72 20.06 18.08
N ASP A 513 5.40 20.18 19.22
CA ASP A 513 5.12 21.16 20.26
C ASP A 513 3.64 21.19 20.72
N GLY A 514 2.98 20.03 20.75
CA GLY A 514 1.57 19.93 21.18
C GLY A 514 0.54 20.11 20.07
N THR A 515 0.97 20.38 18.84
CA THR A 515 0.11 20.59 17.69
C THR A 515 0.23 19.44 16.69
N CYS A 516 -0.77 19.30 15.81
CA CYS A 516 -0.71 18.37 14.68
C CYS A 516 -0.97 19.12 13.37
N SER A 517 -0.26 18.77 12.31
CA SER A 517 -0.42 19.34 10.96
C SER A 517 -1.83 19.21 10.36
N CYS A 518 -2.68 18.32 10.89
CA CYS A 518 -4.05 18.18 10.42
C CYS A 518 -5.01 19.25 10.96
N GLY A 519 -4.61 20.05 11.96
CA GLY A 519 -5.49 21.06 12.57
C GLY A 519 -6.77 20.49 13.20
N ASP A 520 -6.74 19.21 13.62
CA ASP A 520 -7.92 18.44 14.08
C ASP A 520 -9.01 18.21 13.02
N TYR A 521 -8.69 18.46 11.75
CA TYR A 521 -9.53 18.13 10.61
C TYR A 521 -8.98 16.88 9.91
N TRP A 522 -9.38 15.67 10.35
CA TRP A 522 -8.78 14.42 9.86
C TRP A 522 -9.62 13.18 9.94
#